data_AF-A0A1S2M393-F1
#
_entry.id   AF-A0A1S2M393-F1
#
_cell.length_a   1.000
_cell.length_b   1.000
_cell.length_c   1.000
_cell.angle_alpha   90.00
_cell.angle_beta   90.00
_cell.angle_gamma   90.00
#
_symmetry.space_group_name_H-M   'P 1'
#
loop_
_entity.id
_entity.type
_entity.pdbx_description
1 polymer ?
#
loop_
_entity_poly.entity_id
_entity_poly.type
_entity_poly.pdbx_seq_one_letter_code
_entity_poly.pdbx_strand_id
1 'polypeptide(L)'
;MVRFLLNLFALIFVILINYLANALPFNNQTTSEIANRLNVLFTPAGYVFSIWGLIYLLLIVWVLRQLPRARRDLPVYVVATPLFILISKCVV
;
A
#
# COMPACT_ATOMS: atom_id res chain seq x y z
N MET A 1 10.31 11.12 16.61
CA MET A 1 8.82 11.10 16.54
C MET A 1 8.34 11.39 15.12
N VAL A 2 8.83 12.46 14.48
CA VAL A 2 8.47 12.86 13.11
C VAL A 2 8.50 11.71 12.08
N ARG A 3 9.53 10.86 12.08
CA ARG A 3 9.66 9.72 11.15
C ARG A 3 8.51 8.72 11.23
N PHE A 4 8.02 8.45 12.44
CA PHE A 4 6.87 7.57 12.65
C PHE A 4 5.60 8.18 12.05
N LEU A 5 5.36 9.48 12.28
CA LEU A 5 4.22 10.17 11.67
C LEU A 5 4.29 10.16 10.14
N LEU A 6 5.48 10.37 9.56
CA LEU A 6 5.67 10.32 8.11
C LEU A 6 5.38 8.93 7.53
N ASN A 7 5.89 7.86 8.15
CA ASN A 7 5.62 6.49 7.72
C ASN A 7 4.14 6.12 7.85
N LEU A 8 3.50 6.55 8.95
CA LEU A 8 2.07 6.34 9.17
C LEU A 8 1.24 7.06 8.12
N PHE A 9 1.54 8.33 7.84
CA PHE A 9 0.84 9.10 6.82
C PHE A 9 1.01 8.50 5.42
N ALA A 10 2.24 8.13 5.05
CA ALA A 10 2.52 7.47 3.77
C ALA A 10 1.77 6.14 3.62
N LEU A 11 1.70 5.33 4.68
CA LEU A 11 0.96 4.07 4.69
C LEU A 11 -0.54 4.30 4.47
N ILE A 12 -1.14 5.24 5.21
CA ILE A 12 -2.56 5.58 5.07
C ILE A 12 -2.84 6.11 3.66
N PHE A 13 -1.98 6.96 3.12
CA PHE A 13 -2.12 7.52 1.79
C PHE A 13 -2.12 6.44 0.71
N VAL A 14 -1.18 5.49 0.76
CA VAL A 14 -1.08 4.39 -0.21
C VAL A 14 -2.32 3.48 -0.15
N ILE A 15 -2.78 3.13 1.06
CA ILE A 15 -3.98 2.30 1.24
C ILE A 15 -5.21 3.03 0.71
N LEU A 16 -5.35 4.32 1.01
CA LEU A 16 -6.48 5.13 0.57
C LEU A 16 -6.54 5.25 -0.96
N ILE A 17 -5.42 5.55 -1.61
CA ILE A 17 -5.37 5.67 -3.07
C ILE A 17 -5.61 4.31 -3.75
N ASN A 18 -5.03 3.22 -3.24
CA ASN A 18 -5.31 1.88 -3.78
C ASN A 18 -6.77 1.49 -3.60
N TYR A 19 -7.38 1.80 -2.46
CA TYR A 19 -8.81 1.60 -2.26
C TYR A 19 -9.62 2.43 -3.24
N LEU A 20 -9.30 3.73 -3.38
CA LEU A 20 -9.98 4.64 -4.28
C LEU A 20 -9.87 4.20 -5.74
N ALA A 21 -8.71 3.72 -6.18
CA ALA A 21 -8.49 3.21 -7.54
C ALA A 21 -9.31 1.95 -7.85
N ASN A 22 -9.59 1.13 -6.84
CA ASN A 22 -10.41 -0.08 -6.99
C ASN A 22 -11.91 0.19 -6.77
N ALA A 23 -12.25 1.18 -5.94
CA ALA A 23 -13.62 1.50 -5.54
C ALA A 23 -14.27 2.58 -6.43
N LEU A 24 -13.50 3.42 -7.13
CA LEU A 24 -14.04 4.32 -8.14
C LEU A 24 -14.15 3.58 -9.48
N PRO A 25 -15.37 3.28 -9.95
CA PRO A 25 -15.57 2.82 -11.31
C PRO A 25 -15.33 4.01 -12.25
N PHE A 26 -14.15 4.09 -12.84
CA PHE A 26 -13.93 4.98 -13.97
C PHE A 26 -14.91 4.57 -15.08
N ASN A 27 -15.81 5.48 -15.47
CA ASN A 27 -16.81 5.27 -16.52
C ASN A 27 -17.92 4.24 -16.20
N ASN A 28 -18.35 4.15 -14.92
CA ASN A 28 -19.48 3.30 -14.49
C ASN A 28 -19.29 1.79 -14.74
N GLN A 29 -18.06 1.37 -15.04
CA GLN A 29 -17.65 -0.02 -15.16
C GLN A 29 -16.61 -0.31 -14.09
N THR A 30 -16.73 -1.46 -13.46
CA THR A 30 -15.71 -1.92 -12.52
C THR A 30 -14.47 -2.39 -13.29
N THR A 31 -13.29 -2.25 -12.71
CA THR A 31 -12.03 -2.74 -13.29
C THR A 31 -12.11 -4.23 -13.66
N SER A 32 -12.88 -5.01 -12.88
CA SER A 32 -13.22 -6.40 -13.16
C SER A 32 -14.06 -6.61 -14.41
N GLU A 33 -14.97 -5.69 -14.72
CA GLU A 33 -15.89 -5.80 -15.86
C GLU A 33 -15.21 -5.41 -17.18
N ILE A 34 -14.29 -4.44 -17.15
CA ILE A 34 -13.41 -4.13 -18.29
C ILE A 34 -12.42 -5.27 -18.53
N ALA A 35 -11.83 -5.84 -17.46
CA ALA A 35 -10.92 -6.98 -17.56
C ALA A 35 -11.61 -8.24 -18.12
N ASN A 36 -12.87 -8.49 -17.77
CA ASN A 36 -13.63 -9.63 -18.30
C ASN A 36 -14.05 -9.48 -19.78
N ARG A 37 -14.05 -8.26 -20.34
CA ARG A 37 -14.31 -8.03 -21.78
C ARG A 37 -13.11 -8.39 -22.65
N LEU A 38 -11.90 -8.36 -22.09
CA LEU A 38 -10.68 -8.81 -22.74
C LEU A 38 -10.28 -10.13 -22.10
N ASN A 39 -10.79 -11.23 -22.65
CA ASN A 39 -10.44 -12.58 -22.21
C ASN A 39 -8.99 -12.91 -22.65
N VAL A 40 -8.02 -12.22 -22.04
CA VAL A 40 -6.59 -12.44 -22.23
C VAL A 40 -6.15 -13.55 -21.26
N LEU A 41 -5.25 -14.43 -21.72
CA LEU A 41 -4.68 -15.54 -20.93
C LEU A 41 -4.00 -15.10 -19.61
N PHE A 42 -3.83 -13.79 -19.40
CA PHE A 42 -3.13 -13.17 -18.28
C PHE A 42 -4.04 -12.31 -17.40
N THR A 43 -5.37 -12.47 -17.48
CA THR A 43 -6.26 -11.82 -16.51
C THR A 43 -5.87 -12.28 -15.10
N PRO A 44 -5.47 -11.35 -14.21
CA PRO A 44 -5.08 -11.73 -12.86
C PRO A 44 -6.32 -12.30 -12.16
N ALA A 45 -6.21 -13.56 -11.74
CA ALA A 45 -7.28 -14.21 -11.00
C ALA A 45 -7.59 -13.43 -9.71
N GLY A 46 -8.86 -13.47 -9.28
CA GLY A 46 -9.37 -12.63 -8.18
C GLY A 46 -8.60 -12.73 -6.85
N TYR A 47 -7.81 -13.79 -6.64
CA TYR A 47 -6.94 -13.91 -5.46
C TYR A 47 -5.82 -12.85 -5.42
N VAL A 48 -5.40 -12.27 -6.55
CA VAL A 48 -4.35 -11.25 -6.58
C VAL A 48 -4.74 -10.03 -5.73
N PHE A 49 -6.03 -9.72 -5.65
CA PHE A 49 -6.56 -8.66 -4.77
C PHE A 49 -6.35 -8.98 -3.27
N SER A 50 -6.40 -10.26 -2.88
CA SER A 50 -6.18 -10.67 -1.48
C SER A 50 -4.73 -10.51 -1.02
N ILE A 51 -3.77 -10.63 -1.94
CA ILE A 51 -2.33 -10.47 -1.65
C ILE A 51 -2.03 -9.04 -1.17
N TRP A 52 -2.68 -8.03 -1.76
CA TRP A 52 -2.53 -6.63 -1.33
C TRP A 52 -2.96 -6.42 0.12
N GLY A 53 -4.06 -7.05 0.55
CA GLY A 53 -4.50 -7.01 1.94
C GLY A 53 -3.45 -7.55 2.92
N LEU A 54 -2.80 -8.67 2.56
CA LEU A 54 -1.72 -9.23 3.37
C LEU A 54 -0.50 -8.30 3.43
N ILE A 55 -0.11 -7.68 2.32
CA ILE A 55 0.99 -6.71 2.27
C ILE A 55 0.69 -5.51 3.18
N TYR A 56 -0.51 -4.95 3.10
CA TYR A 56 -0.89 -3.82 3.96
C TYR A 56 -0.88 -4.20 5.44
N LEU A 57 -1.32 -5.41 5.79
CA LEU A 57 -1.25 -5.90 7.18
C LEU A 57 0.20 -5.97 7.68
N LEU A 58 1.11 -6.53 6.89
CA LEU A 58 2.53 -6.59 7.24
C LEU A 58 3.15 -5.19 7.40
N LEU A 59 2.78 -4.25 6.52
CA LEU A 59 3.24 -2.86 6.62
C LEU A 59 2.69 -2.14 7.86
N ILE A 60 1.43 -2.36 8.22
CA ILE A 60 0.84 -1.85 9.46
C ILE A 60 1.64 -2.36 10.67
N VAL A 61 1.91 -3.67 10.72
CA VAL A 61 2.72 -4.25 11.81
C VAL A 61 4.11 -3.63 11.86
N TRP A 62 4.74 -3.40 10.72
CA TRP A 62 6.06 -2.77 10.64
C TRP A 62 6.08 -1.32 11.16
N VAL A 63 5.08 -0.52 10.79
CA VAL A 63 4.92 0.85 11.30
C VAL A 63 4.60 0.85 12.79
N LEU A 64 3.69 0.00 13.26
CA LEU A 64 3.33 -0.10 14.68
C LEU A 64 4.52 -0.56 15.56
N ARG A 65 5.41 -1.42 15.05
CA ARG A 65 6.65 -1.78 15.76
C ARG A 65 7.60 -0.61 16.01
N GLN A 66 7.39 0.53 15.33
CA GLN A 66 8.15 1.76 15.53
C GLN A 66 7.58 2.61 16.71
N LEU A 67 6.48 2.18 17.36
CA LEU A 67 5.90 2.85 18.52
C LEU A 67 6.85 2.95 19.73
N PRO A 68 7.59 1.92 20.16
CA PRO A 68 8.52 2.02 21.28
C PRO A 68 9.70 2.93 20.94
N ARG A 69 10.03 3.90 21.82
CA ARG A 69 11.17 4.83 21.61
C ARG A 69 12.48 4.10 21.33
N ALA A 70 12.74 3.00 22.04
CA ALA A 70 13.93 2.16 21.87
C ALA A 70 14.11 1.58 20.45
N ARG A 71 13.03 1.46 19.67
CA ARG A 71 13.10 0.93 18.29
C ARG A 71 13.11 2.02 17.22
N ARG A 72 12.75 3.27 17.55
CA ARG A 72 12.65 4.37 16.57
C ARG A 72 13.99 4.78 15.98
N ASP A 73 15.04 4.66 16.78
CA ASP A 73 16.39 5.12 16.44
C ASP A 73 17.27 3.99 15.89
N LEU A 74 16.70 2.80 15.67
CA LEU A 74 17.40 1.72 15.00
C LEU A 74 17.80 2.14 13.57
N PRO A 75 19.01 1.77 13.11
CA PRO A 75 19.52 2.15 11.78
C PRO A 75 18.59 1.68 10.65
N VAL A 76 17.88 0.57 10.86
CA VAL A 76 16.85 0.04 9.96
C VAL A 76 15.81 1.10 9.60
N TYR A 77 15.29 1.84 10.59
CA TYR A 77 14.26 2.85 10.31
C TYR A 77 14.84 4.14 9.75
N VAL A 78 16.10 4.46 10.02
CA VAL A 78 16.77 5.64 9.45
C VAL A 78 16.95 5.49 7.95
N VAL A 79 17.39 4.30 7.52
CA VAL A 79 17.66 4.00 6.10
C VAL A 79 16.37 3.67 5.35
N ALA A 80 15.43 2.93 5.95
CA ALA A 80 14.22 2.49 5.27
C ALA A 80 13.15 3.59 5.10
N THR A 81 13.06 4.56 6.03
CA THR A 81 12.04 5.63 5.97
C THR A 81 12.07 6.46 4.67
N PRO A 82 13.21 7.00 4.19
CA PRO A 82 13.22 7.78 2.95
C PRO A 82 12.84 6.93 1.73
N LEU A 83 13.30 5.68 1.65
CA LEU A 83 12.93 4.73 0.59
C LEU A 83 11.43 4.41 0.62
N PHE A 84 10.88 4.14 1.81
CA PHE A 84 9.46 3.83 1.98
C PHE A 84 8.58 5.01 1.55
N ILE A 85 8.96 6.24 1.90
CA ILE A 85 8.24 7.45 1.49
C ILE A 85 8.33 7.66 -0.03
N LEU A 86 9.51 7.45 -0.63
CA LEU A 86 9.71 7.60 -2.08
C LEU A 86 8.87 6.60 -2.86
N ILE A 87 8.89 5.32 -2.46
CA ILE A 87 8.12 4.26 -3.10
C ILE A 87 6.62 4.49 -2.89
N SER A 88 6.20 4.93 -1.71
CA SER A 88 4.79 5.27 -1.44
C SER A 88 4.26 6.40 -2.33
N LYS A 89 5.13 7.32 -2.78
CA LYS A 89 4.77 8.33 -3.79
C LYS A 89 4.70 7.77 -5.21
N CYS A 90 5.40 6.68 -5.50
CA CYS A 90 5.54 6.08 -6.83
C CYS A 90 4.59 4.89 -7.07
N VAL A 91 3.94 4.38 -6.02
CA VAL A 91 2.90 3.32 -6.08
C VAL A 91 1.51 3.90 -6.48
N VAL A 92 1.50 5.10 -7.04
CA VAL A 92 0.36 5.72 -7.74
C VAL A 92 0.66 5.73 -9.22
#